data_AF-A0A5N9A187-F1
#
_entry.id   AF-A0A5N9A187-F1
#
_cell.length_a   1.000
_cell.length_b   1.000
_cell.length_c   1.000
_cell.angle_alpha   90.00
_cell.angle_beta   90.00
_cell.angle_gamma   90.00
#
_symmetry.space_group_name_H-M   'P 1'
#
loop_
_entity.id
_entity.type
_entity.pdbx_description
1 polymer ?
#
loop_
_entity_poly.entity_id
_entity_poly.type
_entity_poly.pdbx_seq_one_letter_code
_entity_poly.pdbx_strand_id
1 'polypeptide(L)'
;MNFKDINYENEKFRGFTSLFYSRSKMAQIMWSYYRSKSLDEIKINSIHPGLLGSNVIFENGIFGKLLTPLFKLFFRSSKEGAKNILYVIEKVNNENLTGKYFDERKISDSHEYSYNEEDQKELFDLSKKLLLDRKIF
;
A
#
# COMPACT_ATOMS: atom_id res chain seq x y z
N MET A 1 11.43 -0.23 -7.99
CA MET A 1 11.92 -0.01 -6.61
C MET A 1 13.43 0.19 -6.68
N ASN A 2 14.05 0.88 -5.72
CA ASN A 2 15.51 1.09 -5.70
C ASN A 2 16.05 0.25 -4.55
N PHE A 3 16.40 -1.01 -4.79
CA PHE A 3 16.86 -1.90 -3.73
C PHE A 3 18.26 -1.58 -3.23
N LYS A 4 19.08 -0.92 -4.06
CA LYS A 4 20.43 -0.48 -3.69
C LYS A 4 20.43 0.65 -2.67
N ASP A 5 19.37 1.47 -2.69
CA ASP A 5 19.16 2.56 -1.75
C ASP A 5 17.66 2.69 -1.41
N ILE A 6 17.13 1.68 -0.71
CA ILE A 6 15.68 1.56 -0.44
C ILE A 6 15.13 2.71 0.39
N ASN A 7 15.97 3.28 1.26
CA ASN A 7 15.66 4.40 2.14
C ASN A 7 16.05 5.76 1.53
N TYR A 8 16.69 5.79 0.36
CA TYR A 8 17.20 7.00 -0.27
C TYR A 8 18.12 7.81 0.65
N GLU A 9 19.04 7.12 1.33
CA GLU A 9 20.03 7.73 2.23
C GLU A 9 21.21 8.31 1.43
N ASN A 10 21.50 7.77 0.24
CA ASN A 10 22.59 8.21 -0.62
C ASN A 10 22.15 9.27 -1.64
N GLU A 11 20.88 9.21 -2.08
CA GLU A 11 20.30 10.18 -3.01
C GLU A 11 19.41 11.21 -2.28
N LYS A 12 19.86 12.47 -2.20
CA LYS A 12 19.12 13.55 -1.52
C LYS A 12 17.94 14.06 -2.36
N PHE A 13 16.79 13.40 -2.30
CA PHE A 13 15.54 13.91 -2.87
C PHE A 13 14.77 14.78 -1.87
N ARG A 14 14.86 16.11 -2.01
CA ARG A 14 13.99 17.05 -1.28
C ARG A 14 12.69 17.27 -2.07
N GLY A 15 11.54 17.26 -1.39
CA GLY A 15 10.25 17.64 -1.99
C GLY A 15 9.44 16.52 -2.67
N PHE A 16 9.87 15.27 -2.58
CA PHE A 16 9.20 14.11 -3.23
C PHE A 16 8.48 13.18 -2.23
N THR A 17 7.88 13.72 -1.17
CA THR A 17 7.21 12.93 -0.12
C THR A 17 6.12 11.99 -0.66
N SER A 18 5.35 12.43 -1.66
CA SER A 18 4.30 11.62 -2.30
C SER A 18 4.86 10.40 -3.05
N LEU A 19 6.06 10.51 -3.65
CA LEU A 19 6.74 9.40 -4.30
C LEU A 19 7.18 8.36 -3.27
N PHE A 20 7.78 8.79 -2.16
CA PHE A 20 8.19 7.87 -1.09
C PHE A 20 7.00 7.16 -0.45
N TYR A 21 5.91 7.88 -0.22
CA TYR A 21 4.67 7.28 0.26
C TYR A 21 4.11 6.26 -0.74
N SER A 22 4.04 6.60 -2.02
CA SER A 22 3.56 5.68 -3.06
C SER A 22 4.40 4.41 -3.13
N ARG A 23 5.72 4.52 -2.94
CA ARG A 23 6.63 3.38 -2.89
C ARG A 23 6.42 2.51 -1.66
N SER A 24 6.16 3.09 -0.49
CA SER A 24 5.87 2.29 0.72
C SER A 24 4.56 1.53 0.57
N LYS A 25 3.56 2.10 -0.11
CA LYS A 25 2.31 1.40 -0.46
C LYS A 25 2.52 0.30 -1.50
N MET A 26 3.34 0.55 -2.52
CA MET A 26 3.75 -0.49 -3.47
C MET A 26 4.42 -1.68 -2.76
N ALA A 27 5.35 -1.39 -1.85
CA ALA A 27 6.05 -2.41 -1.06
C ALA A 27 5.08 -3.28 -0.25
N GLN A 28 4.03 -2.69 0.34
CA GLN A 28 2.99 -3.47 1.04
C GLN A 28 2.24 -4.41 0.11
N ILE A 29 1.89 -3.97 -1.10
CA ILE A 29 1.20 -4.81 -2.10
C ILE A 29 2.11 -5.98 -2.53
N MET A 30 3.37 -5.69 -2.86
CA MET A 30 4.36 -6.70 -3.25
C MET A 30 4.59 -7.72 -2.14
N TRP A 31 4.73 -7.26 -0.89
CA TRP A 31 4.86 -8.13 0.27
C TRP A 31 3.66 -9.06 0.42
N SER A 32 2.44 -8.54 0.27
CA SER A 32 1.21 -9.34 0.35
C SER A 32 1.19 -10.42 -0.72
N TYR A 33 1.56 -10.11 -1.97
CA TYR A 33 1.65 -11.12 -3.03
C TYR A 33 2.69 -12.20 -2.73
N TYR A 34 3.89 -11.81 -2.30
CA TYR A 34 4.94 -12.77 -1.93
C TYR A 34 4.49 -13.71 -0.81
N ARG A 35 3.88 -13.15 0.24
CA ARG A 35 3.45 -13.93 1.41
C ARG A 35 2.22 -14.78 1.16
N SER A 36 1.30 -14.32 0.31
CA SER A 36 0.13 -15.11 -0.07
C SER A 36 0.47 -16.45 -0.74
N LYS A 37 1.65 -16.55 -1.38
CA LYS A 37 2.15 -17.77 -2.03
C LYS A 37 2.90 -18.72 -1.08
N SER A 38 3.30 -18.25 0.09
CA SER A 38 4.21 -18.97 0.99
C SER A 38 3.62 -19.25 2.38
N LEU A 39 2.35 -18.91 2.59
CA LEU A 39 1.60 -19.17 3.82
C LEU A 39 0.23 -19.76 3.46
N ASP A 40 0.13 -21.09 3.51
CA ASP A 40 -1.10 -21.80 3.11
C ASP A 40 -2.23 -21.64 4.14
N GLU A 41 -1.88 -21.49 5.42
CA GLU A 41 -2.83 -21.39 6.53
C GLU A 41 -3.41 -19.98 6.71
N ILE A 42 -2.80 -18.95 6.12
CA ILE A 42 -3.19 -17.54 6.33
C ILE A 42 -3.53 -16.90 4.99
N LYS A 43 -4.75 -16.35 4.88
CA LYS A 43 -5.17 -15.57 3.70
C LYS A 43 -4.61 -14.16 3.76
N ILE A 44 -3.83 -13.80 2.75
CA ILE A 44 -3.16 -12.49 2.68
C ILE A 44 -3.62 -11.79 1.41
N ASN A 45 -4.22 -10.61 1.58
CA ASN A 45 -4.75 -9.78 0.51
C ASN A 45 -4.42 -8.31 0.79
N SER A 46 -4.47 -7.47 -0.24
CA SER A 46 -4.25 -6.03 -0.14
C SER A 46 -5.52 -5.27 -0.52
N ILE A 47 -5.75 -4.11 0.09
CA ILE A 47 -6.91 -3.27 -0.21
C ILE A 47 -6.51 -1.79 -0.27
N HIS A 48 -6.97 -1.11 -1.32
CA HIS A 48 -7.14 0.33 -1.35
C HIS A 48 -8.59 0.63 -0.95
N PRO A 49 -8.88 1.13 0.27
CA PRO A 49 -10.25 1.26 0.77
C PRO A 49 -11.02 2.44 0.15
N GLY A 50 -10.45 3.10 -0.85
CA GLY A 50 -10.88 4.37 -1.42
C GLY A 50 -9.95 5.50 -1.00
N LEU A 51 -10.02 6.62 -1.73
CA LEU A 51 -9.31 7.83 -1.36
C LEU A 51 -9.88 8.35 -0.05
N LEU A 52 -9.25 8.09 1.09
CA LEU A 52 -9.74 8.61 2.37
C LEU A 52 -9.30 10.07 2.53
N GLY A 53 -10.24 10.94 2.88
CA GLY A 53 -10.05 12.40 3.00
C GLY A 53 -9.13 12.83 4.15
N SER A 54 -8.14 12.02 4.51
CA SER A 54 -7.18 12.31 5.55
C SER A 54 -6.01 13.09 4.96
N ASN A 55 -5.96 14.39 5.26
CA ASN A 55 -4.78 15.19 5.59
C ASN A 55 -3.56 15.30 4.66
N VAL A 56 -3.38 14.46 3.64
CA VAL A 56 -2.22 14.51 2.74
C VAL A 56 -2.25 15.76 1.85
N ILE A 57 -3.43 16.34 1.59
CA ILE A 57 -3.58 17.56 0.77
C ILE A 57 -3.49 18.84 1.62
N PHE A 58 -3.70 18.76 2.93
CA PHE A 58 -3.76 19.95 3.79
C PHE A 58 -2.39 20.58 4.07
N GLU A 59 -1.29 19.91 3.71
CA GLU A 59 0.08 20.43 3.85
C GLU A 59 0.55 21.28 2.64
N ASN A 60 -0.21 21.36 1.54
CA ASN A 60 0.23 22.01 0.28
C ASN A 60 -0.10 23.53 0.16
N GLY A 61 -0.18 24.25 1.28
CA GLY A 61 -0.35 25.71 1.26
C GLY A 61 -1.67 26.21 0.62
N ILE A 62 -1.66 27.45 0.08
CA ILE A 62 -2.86 28.16 -0.42
C ILE A 62 -3.53 27.41 -1.60
N PHE A 63 -2.74 26.74 -2.44
CA PHE A 63 -3.25 25.91 -3.54
C PHE A 63 -3.99 24.66 -3.06
N GLY A 64 -3.52 24.02 -1.98
CA GLY A 64 -4.22 22.90 -1.34
C GLY A 64 -5.61 23.30 -0.80
N LYS A 65 -5.73 24.50 -0.23
CA LYS A 65 -7.01 25.05 0.26
C LYS A 65 -8.02 25.32 -0.86
N LEU A 66 -7.58 25.80 -2.01
CA LEU A 66 -8.46 26.12 -3.14
C LEU A 66 -9.01 24.85 -3.84
N LEU A 67 -8.22 23.78 -3.91
CA LEU A 67 -8.62 22.52 -4.54
C LEU A 67 -9.36 21.57 -3.57
N THR A 68 -9.28 21.82 -2.25
CA THR A 68 -9.93 21.02 -1.20
C THR A 68 -11.41 20.69 -1.48
N PRO A 69 -12.30 21.62 -1.86
CA PRO A 69 -13.71 21.30 -2.12
C PRO A 69 -13.91 20.38 -3.33
N LEU A 70 -13.13 20.53 -4.39
CA LEU A 70 -13.17 19.65 -5.57
C LEU A 70 -12.70 18.24 -5.20
N PHE A 71 -11.65 18.17 -4.39
CA PHE A 71 -11.09 16.93 -3.88
C PHE A 71 -12.07 16.19 -2.95
N LYS A 72 -12.77 16.89 -2.05
CA LYS A 72 -13.77 16.29 -1.13
C LYS A 72 -14.87 15.48 -1.84
N LEU A 73 -15.16 15.77 -3.11
CA LEU A 73 -16.14 15.01 -3.88
C LEU A 73 -15.65 13.59 -4.23
N PHE A 74 -14.33 13.39 -4.32
CA PHE A 74 -13.70 12.11 -4.61
C PHE A 74 -13.22 11.37 -3.37
N PHE A 75 -13.12 12.05 -2.22
CA PHE A 75 -12.67 11.46 -0.97
C PHE A 75 -13.80 10.75 -0.21
N ARG A 76 -13.59 9.48 0.12
CA ARG A 76 -14.37 8.70 1.07
C ARG A 76 -14.09 9.16 2.51
N SER A 77 -15.09 9.04 3.38
CA SER A 77 -14.87 9.18 4.82
C SER A 77 -14.15 7.94 5.36
N SER A 78 -13.43 8.08 6.48
CA SER A 78 -12.84 6.93 7.19
C SER A 78 -13.87 5.85 7.52
N LYS A 79 -15.12 6.24 7.81
CA LYS A 79 -16.24 5.31 8.05
C LYS A 79 -16.59 4.50 6.81
N GLU A 80 -16.63 5.13 5.63
CA GLU A 80 -16.87 4.41 4.37
C GLU A 80 -15.69 3.51 4.01
N GLY A 81 -14.45 3.97 4.21
CA GLY A 81 -13.27 3.13 4.05
C GLY A 81 -13.29 1.88 4.92
N ALA A 82 -13.67 2.03 6.19
CA ALA A 82 -13.80 0.90 7.11
C ALA A 82 -14.87 -0.11 6.64
N LYS A 83 -16.00 0.36 6.09
CA LYS A 83 -17.01 -0.55 5.51
C LYS A 83 -16.46 -1.35 4.33
N ASN A 84 -15.62 -0.75 3.48
CA ASN A 84 -14.97 -1.47 2.38
C ASN A 84 -14.03 -2.57 2.91
N ILE A 85 -13.25 -2.28 3.96
CA ILE A 85 -12.38 -3.27 4.62
C ILE A 85 -13.20 -4.44 5.17
N LEU A 86 -14.29 -4.16 5.90
CA LEU A 86 -15.16 -5.20 6.47
C LEU A 86 -15.78 -6.07 5.37
N TYR A 87 -16.25 -5.46 4.28
CA TYR A 87 -16.76 -6.18 3.12
C TYR A 87 -15.71 -7.11 2.50
N VAL A 88 -14.47 -6.63 2.35
CA VAL A 88 -13.38 -7.44 1.80
C VAL A 88 -13.01 -8.60 2.73
N ILE A 89 -12.98 -8.39 4.04
CA ILE A 89 -12.75 -9.48 5.02
C ILE A 89 -13.82 -10.57 4.88
N GLU A 90 -15.09 -10.18 4.83
CA GLU A 90 -16.20 -11.11 4.65
C GLU A 90 -16.10 -11.89 3.34
N LYS A 91 -15.84 -11.19 2.22
CA LYS A 91 -15.67 -11.81 0.90
C LYS A 91 -14.47 -12.76 0.87
N VAL A 92 -13.33 -12.38 1.45
CA VAL A 92 -12.13 -13.22 1.56
C VAL A 92 -12.43 -14.52 2.30
N ASN A 93 -13.15 -14.44 3.42
CA ASN A 93 -13.50 -15.61 4.21
C ASN A 93 -14.49 -16.52 3.47
N ASN A 94 -15.55 -15.94 2.90
CA ASN A 94 -16.61 -16.71 2.23
C ASN A 94 -16.13 -17.38 0.94
N GLU A 95 -15.23 -16.73 0.19
CA GLU A 95 -14.74 -17.20 -1.11
C GLU A 95 -13.32 -17.79 -1.05
N ASN A 96 -12.75 -17.92 0.15
CA ASN A 96 -11.42 -18.49 0.39
C ASN A 96 -10.30 -17.80 -0.42
N LEU A 97 -10.35 -16.46 -0.53
CA LEU A 97 -9.48 -15.69 -1.42
C LEU A 97 -8.12 -15.38 -0.77
N THR A 98 -7.03 -15.55 -1.52
CA THR A 98 -5.69 -15.11 -1.12
C THR A 98 -4.96 -14.52 -2.32
N GLY A 99 -3.97 -13.67 -2.06
CA GLY A 99 -3.14 -13.04 -3.10
C GLY A 99 -3.91 -12.08 -4.01
N LYS A 100 -5.02 -11.51 -3.54
CA LYS A 100 -5.82 -10.54 -4.30
C LYS A 100 -5.54 -9.12 -3.86
N TYR A 101 -5.68 -8.21 -4.82
CA TYR A 101 -5.75 -6.78 -4.58
C TYR A 101 -7.18 -6.31 -4.78
N PHE A 102 -7.66 -5.50 -3.83
CA PHE A 102 -8.99 -4.92 -3.85
C PHE A 102 -8.90 -3.41 -4.03
N ASP A 103 -9.63 -2.87 -5.00
CA ASP A 103 -9.96 -1.44 -5.04
C ASP A 103 -11.40 -1.25 -4.56
N GLU A 104 -11.52 -0.61 -3.40
CA GLU A 104 -12.73 -0.55 -2.60
C GLU A 104 -13.32 -1.95 -2.33
N ARG A 105 -14.35 -2.36 -3.07
CA ARG A 105 -15.06 -3.64 -2.91
C ARG A 105 -14.84 -4.63 -4.06
N LYS A 106 -13.99 -4.27 -5.03
CA LYS A 106 -13.78 -5.05 -6.25
C LYS A 106 -12.39 -5.65 -6.25
N ILE A 107 -12.29 -6.91 -6.64
CA ILE A 107 -10.99 -7.47 -7.04
C ILE A 107 -10.58 -6.72 -8.31
N SER A 108 -9.36 -6.19 -8.30
CA SER A 108 -8.82 -5.38 -9.38
C SER A 108 -7.35 -5.69 -9.57
N ASP A 109 -6.79 -5.27 -10.70
CA ASP A 109 -5.36 -5.26 -10.88
C ASP A 109 -4.74 -4.10 -10.09
N SER A 110 -3.62 -4.39 -9.42
CA SER A 110 -2.70 -3.39 -8.91
C SER A 110 -1.76 -2.94 -10.02
N HIS A 111 -0.84 -2.03 -9.70
CA HIS A 111 0.16 -1.56 -10.65
C HIS A 111 1.03 -2.72 -11.16
N GLU A 112 1.34 -2.77 -12.46
CA GLU A 112 2.07 -3.88 -13.12
C GLU A 112 3.37 -4.28 -12.40
N TYR A 113 4.15 -3.29 -11.96
CA TYR A 113 5.40 -3.47 -11.23
C TYR A 113 5.26 -4.31 -9.96
N SER A 114 4.08 -4.31 -9.33
CA SER A 114 3.83 -5.11 -8.12
C SER A 114 3.86 -6.62 -8.38
N TYR A 115 3.70 -7.07 -9.62
CA TYR A 115 3.65 -8.49 -9.98
C TYR A 115 5.02 -9.12 -10.26
N ASN A 116 6.11 -8.33 -10.31
CA ASN A 116 7.45 -8.88 -10.50
C ASN A 116 7.84 -9.73 -9.27
N GLU A 117 7.97 -11.04 -9.46
CA GLU A 117 8.23 -11.99 -8.38
C GLU A 117 9.66 -11.90 -7.81
N GLU A 118 10.63 -11.54 -8.65
CA GLU A 118 12.02 -11.36 -8.22
C GLU A 118 12.12 -10.15 -7.28
N ASP A 119 11.52 -9.02 -7.67
CA ASP A 119 11.46 -7.81 -6.85
C ASP A 119 10.65 -8.03 -5.57
N GLN A 120 9.57 -8.82 -5.62
CA GLN A 120 8.80 -9.22 -4.44
C GLN A 120 9.68 -9.99 -3.43
N LYS A 121 10.48 -10.93 -3.91
CA LYS A 121 11.40 -11.71 -3.09
C LYS A 121 12.53 -10.85 -2.53
N GLU A 122 13.16 -10.02 -3.37
CA GLU A 122 14.23 -9.11 -2.95
C GLU A 122 13.73 -8.14 -1.87
N LEU A 123 12.53 -7.58 -2.04
CA LEU A 123 11.90 -6.75 -1.02
C LEU A 123 11.73 -7.47 0.30
N PHE A 124 11.24 -8.71 0.28
CA PHE A 124 11.00 -9.48 1.49
C PHE A 124 12.30 -9.81 2.23
N ASP A 125 13.33 -10.25 1.50
CA ASP A 125 14.63 -10.60 2.07
C ASP A 125 15.34 -9.36 2.62
N LEU A 126 15.29 -8.24 1.90
CA LEU A 126 15.82 -6.96 2.39
C LEU A 126 15.08 -6.48 3.64
N SER A 127 13.75 -6.60 3.66
CA SER A 127 12.93 -6.22 4.83
C SER A 127 13.31 -7.05 6.07
N LYS A 128 13.53 -8.37 5.92
CA LYS A 128 14.02 -9.22 7.02
C LYS A 128 15.37 -8.76 7.53
N LYS A 129 16.33 -8.51 6.63
CA LYS A 129 17.66 -8.03 7.01
C LYS A 129 17.58 -6.73 7.81
N LEU A 130 16.81 -5.74 7.33
CA LEU A 130 16.64 -4.47 8.01
C LEU A 130 16.00 -4.59 9.40
N LEU A 131 15.07 -5.53 9.59
CA LEU A 131 14.46 -5.80 10.90
C LEU A 131 15.46 -6.43 11.89
N LEU A 132 16.30 -7.35 11.42
CA LEU A 132 17.36 -7.97 12.22
C LEU A 132 18.43 -6.96 12.63
N ASP A 133 18.86 -6.10 11.70
CA ASP A 133 19.87 -5.06 11.96
C ASP A 133 19.39 -4.05 13.03
N ARG A 134 18.08 -3.78 13.08
CA ARG A 134 17.47 -2.89 14.07
C ARG A 134 17.24 -3.52 15.44
N LYS A 135 17.55 -4.82 15.63
CA LYS A 135 17.28 -5.57 16.88
C LYS A 135 15.84 -5.42 17.38
N ILE A 136 14.87 -5.47 16.46
CA ILE A 136 13.44 -5.35 16.81
C ILE A 136 12.91 -6.65 17.47
N PHE A 137 13.75 -7.69 17.58
CA PHE A 137 13.48 -8.95 18.26
C PHE A 137 14.70 -9.39 19.07
#